data_AF-R9J8F4-F1
#
_entry.id   AF-R9J8F4-F1
#
_cell.length_a   1.000
_cell.length_b   1.000
_cell.length_c   1.000
_cell.angle_alpha   90.00
_cell.angle_beta   90.00
_cell.angle_gamma   90.00
#
_symmetry.space_group_name_H-M   'P 1'
#
loop_
_entity.id
_entity.type
_entity.pdbx_description
1 polymer ?
#
loop_
_entity_poly.entity_id
_entity_poly.type
_entity_poly.pdbx_seq_one_letter_code
_entity_poly.pdbx_strand_id
1 'polypeptide(L)'
;MKEQLYTIPLNDAINANDECPFCFIERNVEQDLLDFVLGSGSSYMESDIREATDKAGFCRSHFKKMFDYGNTLGNGWILKTHFLHMNKQMHDQFRSFVPQKTPLMGKLKKNAAQRSSIGVWAKEQEKSCYICKRFEDTYDRYLDTFFVMYKKDGEFRNKVKNGKGFCLPHFGDLCDAAETRLNDKEKAEFYPMLFTLMEENMKRLSDDVAWLVEKFDYRNQAADWKNSKDAVQRGMQKLAGGYPADDPYKMNK
;
A
#
# COMPACT_ATOMS: atom_id res chain seq x y z
N MET A 1 -6.88 -4.82 -25.30
CA MET A 1 -7.69 -3.78 -24.65
C MET A 1 -7.47 -3.67 -23.14
N LYS A 2 -7.37 -4.77 -22.36
CA LYS A 2 -7.08 -4.67 -20.91
C LYS A 2 -5.66 -4.16 -20.56
N GLU A 3 -4.64 -4.49 -21.37
CA GLU A 3 -3.26 -4.04 -21.15
C GLU A 3 -3.11 -2.50 -21.28
N GLN A 4 -3.87 -1.83 -22.15
CA GLN A 4 -3.76 -0.39 -22.38
C GLN A 4 -4.30 0.48 -21.23
N LEU A 5 -5.17 -0.06 -20.36
CA LEU A 5 -5.75 0.72 -19.27
C LEU A 5 -4.69 1.10 -18.22
N TYR A 6 -3.74 0.21 -17.96
CA TYR A 6 -2.74 0.36 -16.92
C TYR A 6 -1.44 1.00 -17.42
N THR A 7 -1.23 1.10 -18.74
CA THR A 7 -0.03 1.71 -19.31
C THR A 7 0.01 3.23 -19.10
N ILE A 8 -1.14 3.91 -19.11
CA ILE A 8 -1.18 5.37 -18.93
C ILE A 8 -0.78 5.74 -17.49
N PRO A 9 -1.44 5.22 -16.43
CA PRO A 9 -1.08 5.59 -15.07
C PRO A 9 0.35 5.17 -14.71
N LEU A 10 0.85 4.07 -15.28
CA LEU A 10 2.23 3.65 -15.08
C LEU A 10 3.24 4.60 -15.73
N ASN A 11 2.97 5.09 -16.94
CA ASN A 11 3.79 6.13 -17.56
C ASN A 11 3.74 7.42 -16.74
N ASP A 12 2.56 7.83 -16.27
CA ASP A 12 2.41 9.02 -15.44
C ASP A 12 3.23 8.91 -14.16
N ALA A 13 3.21 7.74 -13.51
CA ALA A 13 3.99 7.47 -12.31
C ALA A 13 5.51 7.54 -12.55
N ILE A 14 5.98 7.03 -13.69
CA ILE A 14 7.40 7.12 -14.07
C ILE A 14 7.77 8.57 -14.40
N ASN A 15 6.91 9.29 -15.10
CA ASN A 15 7.14 10.69 -15.51
C ASN A 15 7.01 11.67 -14.33
N ALA A 16 6.32 11.29 -13.24
CA ALA A 16 6.23 12.09 -12.02
C ALA A 16 7.59 12.29 -11.33
N ASN A 17 8.61 11.48 -11.69
CA ASN A 17 9.97 11.55 -11.14
C ASN A 17 9.99 11.51 -9.59
N ASP A 18 9.10 10.69 -9.04
CA ASP A 18 8.97 10.41 -7.61
C ASP A 18 10.08 9.44 -7.14
N GLU A 19 10.25 9.27 -5.83
CA GLU A 19 11.17 8.28 -5.27
C GLU A 19 10.74 6.84 -5.56
N CYS A 20 9.45 6.60 -5.80
CA CYS A 20 8.96 5.29 -6.23
C CYS A 20 7.70 5.41 -7.11
N PRO A 21 7.73 4.93 -8.36
CA PRO A 21 6.58 4.91 -9.25
C PRO A 21 5.41 4.07 -8.71
N PHE A 22 5.69 2.96 -8.05
CA PHE A 22 4.64 2.13 -7.48
C PHE A 22 3.96 2.83 -6.31
N CYS A 23 4.68 3.45 -5.36
CA CYS A 23 4.07 4.27 -4.31
C CYS A 23 3.12 5.33 -4.89
N PHE A 24 3.50 5.97 -6.00
CA PHE A 24 2.65 6.95 -6.68
C PHE A 24 1.34 6.33 -7.18
N ILE A 25 1.43 5.17 -7.84
CA ILE A 25 0.26 4.39 -8.26
C ILE A 25 -0.57 4.01 -7.03
N GLU A 26 0.07 3.54 -5.96
CA GLU A 26 -0.64 3.06 -4.78
C GLU A 26 -1.50 4.17 -4.18
N ARG A 27 -0.91 5.36 -4.03
CA ARG A 27 -1.61 6.55 -3.53
C ARG A 27 -2.80 6.88 -4.42
N ASN A 28 -2.62 6.96 -5.73
CA ASN A 28 -3.68 7.36 -6.64
C ASN A 28 -4.82 6.33 -6.65
N VAL A 29 -4.49 5.04 -6.72
CA VAL A 29 -5.49 3.96 -6.69
C VAL A 29 -6.26 3.98 -5.37
N GLU A 30 -5.58 4.20 -4.24
CA GLU A 30 -6.27 4.28 -2.95
C GLU A 30 -7.19 5.50 -2.85
N GLN A 31 -6.75 6.66 -3.37
CA GLN A 31 -7.58 7.87 -3.43
C GLN A 31 -8.80 7.68 -4.33
N ASP A 32 -8.63 7.09 -5.52
CA ASP A 32 -9.73 6.73 -6.42
C ASP A 32 -10.72 5.77 -5.75
N LEU A 33 -10.23 4.81 -4.95
CA LEU A 33 -11.09 3.90 -4.20
C LEU A 33 -11.83 4.61 -3.05
N LEU A 34 -11.21 5.59 -2.38
CA LEU A 34 -11.89 6.42 -1.38
C LEU A 34 -12.98 7.27 -2.05
N ASP A 35 -12.70 7.89 -3.19
CA ASP A 35 -13.69 8.64 -3.97
C ASP A 35 -14.81 7.74 -4.49
N PHE A 36 -14.48 6.53 -4.93
CA PHE A 36 -15.48 5.56 -5.34
C PHE A 36 -16.40 5.19 -4.18
N VAL A 37 -15.84 4.85 -3.01
CA VAL A 37 -16.61 4.40 -1.84
C VAL A 37 -17.40 5.56 -1.22
N LEU A 38 -16.80 6.74 -1.03
CA LEU A 38 -17.35 7.84 -0.22
C LEU A 38 -17.56 9.16 -0.99
N GLY A 39 -17.18 9.29 -2.25
CA GLY A 39 -17.29 10.52 -3.03
C GLY A 39 -18.74 10.89 -3.37
N SER A 40 -18.94 11.98 -4.12
CA SER A 40 -20.27 12.57 -4.39
C SER A 40 -21.22 11.70 -5.22
N GLY A 41 -20.70 10.79 -6.04
CA GLY A 41 -21.46 9.78 -6.79
C GLY A 41 -21.61 8.45 -6.03
N SER A 42 -21.79 8.52 -4.71
CA SER A 42 -21.32 7.49 -3.78
C SER A 42 -21.81 6.06 -4.07
N SER A 43 -20.85 5.17 -4.37
CA SER A 43 -21.13 3.76 -4.66
C SER A 43 -21.73 3.00 -3.47
N TYR A 44 -21.58 3.47 -2.22
CA TYR A 44 -22.25 2.85 -1.06
C TYR A 44 -23.79 2.85 -1.18
N MET A 45 -24.35 3.70 -2.06
CA MET A 45 -25.78 3.71 -2.34
C MET A 45 -26.20 2.56 -3.28
N GLU A 46 -25.28 2.01 -4.07
CA GLU A 46 -25.54 0.86 -4.93
C GLU A 46 -25.58 -0.43 -4.13
N SER A 47 -26.57 -1.29 -4.41
CA SER A 47 -26.89 -2.44 -3.56
C SER A 47 -25.79 -3.49 -3.54
N ASP A 48 -25.15 -3.75 -4.68
CA ASP A 48 -24.07 -4.72 -4.83
C ASP A 48 -22.79 -4.25 -4.13
N ILE A 49 -22.45 -2.98 -4.26
CA ILE A 49 -21.31 -2.37 -3.58
C ILE A 49 -21.54 -2.34 -2.07
N ARG A 50 -22.74 -1.94 -1.63
CA ARG A 50 -23.11 -1.93 -0.22
C ARG A 50 -22.98 -3.32 0.40
N GLU A 51 -23.56 -4.34 -0.24
CA GLU A 51 -23.45 -5.73 0.23
C GLU A 51 -21.98 -6.18 0.33
N ALA A 52 -21.16 -5.83 -0.67
CA ALA A 52 -19.74 -6.14 -0.64
C ALA A 52 -19.00 -5.44 0.51
N THR A 53 -19.26 -4.15 0.75
CA THR A 53 -18.66 -3.40 1.87
C THR A 53 -19.17 -3.85 3.23
N ASP A 54 -20.44 -4.27 3.34
CA ASP A 54 -21.02 -4.77 4.59
C ASP A 54 -20.37 -6.08 5.02
N LYS A 55 -20.11 -6.97 4.05
CA LYS A 55 -19.44 -8.24 4.28
C LYS A 55 -17.94 -8.09 4.57
N ALA A 56 -17.29 -7.19 3.84
CA ALA A 56 -15.84 -6.98 3.91
C ALA A 56 -15.42 -6.13 5.12
N GLY A 57 -16.12 -5.03 5.40
CA GLY A 57 -15.68 -4.02 6.33
C GLY A 57 -14.42 -3.28 5.85
N PHE A 58 -13.76 -2.59 6.77
CA PHE A 58 -12.54 -1.81 6.50
C PHE A 58 -11.50 -2.05 7.60
N CYS A 59 -10.22 -1.99 7.24
CA CYS A 59 -9.15 -2.12 8.23
C CYS A 59 -9.01 -0.82 9.04
N ARG A 60 -8.26 -0.88 10.14
CA ARG A 60 -7.97 0.29 10.98
C ARG A 60 -7.44 1.50 10.19
N SER A 61 -6.54 1.26 9.24
CA SER A 61 -5.95 2.31 8.41
C SER A 61 -7.01 2.97 7.51
N HIS A 62 -7.82 2.16 6.83
CA HIS A 62 -8.85 2.67 5.94
C HIS A 62 -10.00 3.34 6.67
N PHE A 63 -10.39 2.88 7.86
CA PHE A 63 -11.35 3.64 8.69
C PHE A 63 -10.84 5.03 9.05
N LYS A 64 -9.56 5.17 9.38
CA LYS A 64 -8.96 6.49 9.64
C LYS A 64 -9.01 7.38 8.40
N LYS A 65 -8.60 6.85 7.24
CA LYS A 65 -8.62 7.59 5.97
C LYS A 65 -10.03 7.98 5.54
N MET A 66 -11.00 7.09 5.71
CA MET A 66 -12.42 7.36 5.45
C MET A 66 -12.99 8.46 6.36
N PHE A 67 -12.57 8.51 7.63
CA PHE A 67 -12.96 9.59 8.54
C PHE A 67 -12.34 10.92 8.13
N ASP A 68 -11.04 10.93 7.82
CA ASP A 68 -10.33 12.14 7.37
C ASP A 68 -10.87 12.67 6.04
N TYR A 69 -11.27 11.76 5.16
CA TYR A 69 -11.88 12.06 3.87
C TYR A 69 -13.13 12.93 4.00
N GLY A 70 -13.94 12.69 5.04
CA GLY A 70 -15.19 13.40 5.30
C GLY A 70 -16.42 12.59 4.95
N ASN A 71 -17.45 13.24 4.38
CA ASN A 71 -18.76 12.63 4.11
C ASN A 71 -19.36 11.85 5.31
N THR A 72 -19.77 12.58 6.34
CA THR A 72 -20.34 12.01 7.57
C THR A 72 -21.54 11.12 7.32
N LEU A 73 -22.41 11.49 6.37
CA LEU A 73 -23.61 10.71 6.05
C LEU A 73 -23.24 9.37 5.40
N GLY A 74 -22.32 9.36 4.43
CA GLY A 74 -21.85 8.15 3.77
C GLY A 74 -21.15 7.19 4.73
N ASN A 75 -20.24 7.70 5.56
CA ASN A 75 -19.64 6.93 6.64
C ASN A 75 -20.71 6.37 7.61
N GLY A 76 -21.70 7.17 7.98
CA GLY A 76 -22.81 6.73 8.83
C GLY A 76 -23.63 5.59 8.23
N TRP A 77 -23.90 5.63 6.92
CA TRP A 77 -24.62 4.55 6.23
C TRP A 77 -23.82 3.26 6.17
N ILE A 78 -22.54 3.33 5.77
CA ILE A 78 -21.63 2.18 5.72
C ILE A 78 -21.53 1.52 7.11
N LEU A 79 -21.32 2.32 8.16
CA LEU A 79 -21.23 1.80 9.52
C LEU A 79 -22.55 1.16 9.96
N LYS A 80 -23.68 1.80 9.68
CA LYS A 80 -25.01 1.28 10.05
C LYS A 80 -25.23 -0.13 9.51
N THR A 81 -24.96 -0.35 8.23
CA THR A 81 -25.20 -1.65 7.59
C THR A 81 -24.14 -2.69 7.97
N HIS A 82 -22.87 -2.28 8.09
CA HIS A 82 -21.82 -3.15 8.59
C HIS A 82 -22.06 -3.60 10.05
N PHE A 83 -22.56 -2.72 10.94
CA PHE A 83 -22.93 -3.11 12.31
C PHE A 83 -24.06 -4.15 12.34
N LEU A 84 -25.05 -4.05 11.45
CA LEU A 84 -26.09 -5.08 11.33
C LEU A 84 -25.49 -6.43 10.92
N HIS A 85 -24.56 -6.42 9.97
CA HIS A 85 -23.84 -7.62 9.55
C HIS A 85 -22.99 -8.22 10.68
N MET A 86 -22.22 -7.40 11.38
CA MET A 86 -21.35 -7.81 12.48
C MET A 86 -22.14 -8.36 13.66
N ASN A 87 -23.26 -7.73 14.05
CA ASN A 87 -24.10 -8.23 15.14
C ASN A 87 -24.66 -9.62 14.84
N LYS A 88 -25.05 -9.87 13.58
CA LYS A 88 -25.49 -11.20 13.14
C LYS A 88 -24.35 -12.22 13.25
N GLN A 89 -23.16 -11.90 12.70
CA GLN A 89 -22.00 -12.78 12.78
C GLN A 89 -21.59 -13.06 14.23
N MET A 90 -21.49 -12.03 15.07
CA MET A 90 -21.13 -12.16 16.49
C MET A 90 -22.07 -13.12 17.22
N HIS A 91 -23.36 -12.97 17.00
CA HIS A 91 -24.36 -13.83 17.62
C HIS A 91 -24.19 -15.30 17.20
N ASP A 92 -23.90 -15.57 15.92
CA ASP A 92 -23.63 -16.93 15.43
C ASP A 92 -22.32 -17.49 16.01
N GLN A 93 -21.26 -16.68 16.04
CA GLN A 93 -19.97 -17.05 16.64
C GLN A 93 -20.11 -17.37 18.13
N PHE A 94 -20.86 -16.56 18.88
CA PHE A 94 -21.05 -16.73 20.32
C PHE A 94 -21.88 -17.97 20.65
N ARG A 95 -22.91 -18.27 19.86
CA ARG A 95 -23.70 -19.50 20.02
C ARG A 95 -22.88 -20.77 19.79
N SER A 96 -21.93 -20.71 18.87
CA SER A 96 -21.05 -21.85 18.51
C SER A 96 -19.81 -21.95 19.39
N PHE A 97 -19.54 -20.95 20.24
CA PHE A 97 -18.30 -20.88 21.00
C PHE A 97 -18.27 -21.85 22.18
N VAL A 98 -17.20 -22.62 22.26
CA VAL A 98 -16.89 -23.49 23.40
C VAL A 98 -15.48 -23.15 23.90
N PRO A 99 -15.32 -22.72 25.17
CA PRO A 99 -14.00 -22.48 25.75
C PRO A 99 -13.14 -23.75 25.74
N GLN A 100 -11.86 -23.60 25.39
CA GLN A 100 -10.90 -24.71 25.47
C GLN A 100 -10.66 -25.09 26.94
N LYS A 101 -10.65 -26.39 27.24
CA LYS A 101 -10.30 -26.89 28.58
C LYS A 101 -8.81 -26.67 28.85
N THR A 102 -8.48 -26.14 30.03
CA THR A 102 -7.09 -26.04 30.48
C THR A 102 -6.53 -27.46 30.71
N PRO A 103 -5.41 -27.86 30.07
CA PRO A 103 -4.82 -29.17 30.29
C PRO A 103 -4.30 -29.28 31.74
N LEU A 104 -4.73 -30.32 32.47
CA LEU A 104 -4.36 -30.54 33.88
C LEU A 104 -2.88 -30.96 34.07
N MET A 105 -2.21 -31.39 33.01
CA MET A 105 -0.80 -31.84 33.02
C MET A 105 -0.09 -31.23 31.81
N GLY A 106 0.69 -30.17 31.99
CA GLY A 106 1.43 -29.59 30.86
C GLY A 106 2.08 -28.23 31.05
N LYS A 107 2.76 -27.97 32.18
CA LYS A 107 3.67 -26.80 32.31
C LYS A 107 4.91 -26.85 31.37
N LEU A 108 4.96 -27.77 30.40
CA LEU A 108 6.13 -28.08 29.58
C LEU A 108 5.95 -27.91 28.06
N LYS A 109 4.80 -27.44 27.58
CA LYS A 109 4.67 -26.93 26.20
C LYS A 109 4.34 -25.45 26.19
N LYS A 110 5.36 -24.63 26.41
CA LYS A 110 5.30 -23.21 26.03
C LYS A 110 5.12 -23.12 24.51
N ASN A 111 4.17 -22.29 24.09
CA ASN A 111 4.18 -21.50 22.84
C ASN A 111 3.70 -22.13 21.52
N ALA A 112 2.62 -22.90 21.52
CA ALA A 112 1.64 -22.73 20.45
C ALA A 112 0.48 -21.96 21.07
N ALA A 113 0.38 -20.66 20.79
CA ALA A 113 -0.65 -19.81 21.38
C ALA A 113 -2.03 -20.45 21.12
N GLN A 114 -2.65 -20.99 22.18
CA GLN A 114 -4.03 -21.44 22.14
C GLN A 114 -4.90 -20.21 21.88
N ARG A 115 -5.19 -19.92 20.62
CA ARG A 115 -6.07 -18.83 20.21
C ARG A 115 -7.50 -19.32 20.29
N SER A 116 -8.40 -18.53 20.88
CA SER A 116 -9.83 -18.80 20.82
C SER A 116 -10.33 -18.64 19.38
N SER A 117 -11.36 -19.40 19.00
CA SER A 117 -12.01 -19.23 17.69
C SER A 117 -12.53 -17.80 17.50
N ILE A 118 -13.08 -17.20 18.57
CA ILE A 118 -13.49 -15.77 18.58
C ILE A 118 -12.31 -14.84 18.30
N GLY A 119 -11.15 -15.09 18.91
CA GLY A 119 -9.95 -14.28 18.67
C GLY A 119 -9.37 -14.44 17.27
N VAL A 120 -9.57 -15.60 16.62
CA VAL A 120 -9.23 -15.81 15.21
C VAL A 120 -10.22 -15.06 14.31
N TRP A 121 -11.53 -15.27 14.52
CA TRP A 121 -12.59 -14.58 13.78
C TRP A 121 -12.48 -13.05 13.85
N ALA A 122 -12.21 -12.49 15.03
CA ALA A 122 -12.05 -11.05 15.20
C ALA A 122 -10.86 -10.50 14.41
N LYS A 123 -9.76 -11.27 14.31
CA LYS A 123 -8.59 -10.90 13.49
C LYS A 123 -8.86 -11.03 11.99
N GLU A 124 -9.73 -11.94 11.58
CA GLU A 124 -10.14 -12.07 10.19
C GLU A 124 -10.92 -10.84 9.71
N GLN A 125 -11.73 -10.22 10.58
CA GLN A 125 -12.45 -8.98 10.24
C GLN A 125 -11.50 -7.80 9.91
N GLU A 126 -10.30 -7.76 10.49
CA GLU A 126 -9.30 -6.74 10.15
C GLU A 126 -8.69 -6.96 8.76
N LYS A 127 -8.66 -8.22 8.29
CA LYS A 127 -8.06 -8.62 7.01
C LYS A 127 -9.03 -8.57 5.84
N SER A 128 -10.33 -8.44 6.09
CA SER A 128 -11.36 -8.47 5.04
C SER A 128 -11.59 -7.11 4.39
N CYS A 129 -10.75 -6.09 4.65
CA CYS A 129 -10.94 -4.72 4.18
C CYS A 129 -11.24 -4.63 2.68
N TYR A 130 -12.35 -3.98 2.37
CA TYR A 130 -12.82 -3.78 0.99
C TYR A 130 -11.81 -3.04 0.11
N ILE A 131 -11.25 -1.93 0.62
CA ILE A 131 -10.27 -1.11 -0.12
C ILE A 131 -8.97 -1.89 -0.34
N CYS A 132 -8.44 -2.55 0.71
CA CYS A 132 -7.23 -3.38 0.58
C CYS A 132 -7.38 -4.45 -0.51
N LYS A 133 -8.52 -5.16 -0.55
CA LYS A 133 -8.74 -6.22 -1.52
C LYS A 133 -8.83 -5.69 -2.95
N ARG A 134 -9.59 -4.61 -3.16
CA ARG A 134 -9.72 -3.93 -4.45
C ARG A 134 -8.37 -3.40 -4.95
N PHE A 135 -7.58 -2.91 -4.00
CA PHE A 135 -6.23 -2.42 -4.26
C PHE A 135 -5.30 -3.55 -4.71
N GLU A 136 -5.23 -4.66 -3.98
CA GLU A 136 -4.39 -5.83 -4.30
C GLU A 136 -4.68 -6.37 -5.71
N ASP A 137 -5.97 -6.55 -6.04
CA ASP A 137 -6.42 -6.98 -7.38
C ASP A 137 -5.97 -6.01 -8.51
N THR A 138 -5.79 -4.73 -8.18
CA THR A 138 -5.37 -3.69 -9.12
C THR A 138 -3.85 -3.59 -9.21
N TYR A 139 -3.15 -3.74 -8.09
CA TYR A 139 -1.69 -3.68 -7.98
C TYR A 139 -1.01 -4.78 -8.81
N ASP A 140 -1.49 -6.02 -8.72
CA ASP A 140 -0.95 -7.13 -9.51
C ASP A 140 -0.99 -6.85 -11.02
N ARG A 141 -2.04 -6.18 -11.49
CA ARG A 141 -2.18 -5.80 -12.91
C ARG A 141 -1.19 -4.71 -13.31
N TYR A 142 -0.85 -3.80 -12.39
CA TYR A 142 0.21 -2.82 -12.62
C TYR A 142 1.58 -3.48 -12.71
N LEU A 143 1.88 -4.47 -11.85
CA LEU A 143 3.11 -5.27 -11.95
C LEU A 143 3.18 -6.01 -13.30
N ASP A 144 2.10 -6.68 -13.71
CA ASP A 144 2.04 -7.35 -15.02
C ASP A 144 2.30 -6.36 -16.17
N THR A 145 1.64 -5.21 -16.13
CA THR A 145 1.79 -4.17 -17.15
C THR A 145 3.20 -3.59 -17.17
N PHE A 146 3.83 -3.42 -16.00
CA PHE A 146 5.22 -2.98 -15.90
C PHE A 146 6.16 -3.92 -16.66
N PHE A 147 6.04 -5.23 -16.48
CA PHE A 147 6.89 -6.17 -17.22
C PHE A 147 6.54 -6.28 -18.69
N VAL A 148 5.27 -6.11 -19.08
CA VAL A 148 4.88 -6.01 -20.49
C VAL A 148 5.55 -4.81 -21.15
N MET A 149 5.50 -3.64 -20.51
CA MET A 149 6.15 -2.42 -20.99
C MET A 149 7.67 -2.56 -20.98
N TYR A 150 8.25 -3.08 -19.90
CA TYR A 150 9.68 -3.33 -19.79
C TYR A 150 10.20 -4.19 -20.93
N LYS A 151 9.45 -5.23 -21.36
CA LYS A 151 9.86 -6.09 -22.48
C LYS A 151 9.74 -5.39 -23.83
N LYS A 152 8.65 -4.67 -24.07
CA LYS A 152 8.28 -4.17 -25.41
C LYS A 152 8.77 -2.75 -25.72
N ASP A 153 9.01 -1.93 -24.70
CA ASP A 153 9.24 -0.49 -24.84
C ASP A 153 10.63 -0.08 -24.32
N GLY A 154 11.53 0.27 -25.25
CA GLY A 154 12.88 0.73 -24.92
C GLY A 154 12.92 2.11 -24.28
N GLU A 155 11.97 3.00 -24.60
CA GLU A 155 11.86 4.31 -23.97
C GLU A 155 11.45 4.14 -22.50
N PHE A 156 10.47 3.28 -22.24
CA PHE A 156 10.05 2.94 -20.89
C PHE A 156 11.21 2.39 -20.05
N ARG A 157 11.98 1.43 -20.59
CA ARG A 157 13.20 0.91 -19.92
C ARG A 157 14.19 2.02 -19.59
N ASN A 158 14.41 2.94 -20.53
CA ASN A 158 15.32 4.07 -20.31
C ASN A 158 14.81 5.01 -19.22
N LYS A 159 13.51 5.28 -19.16
CA LYS A 159 12.93 6.11 -18.09
C LYS A 159 13.08 5.44 -16.72
N VAL A 160 12.80 4.14 -16.62
CA VAL A 160 13.02 3.37 -15.37
C VAL A 160 14.49 3.47 -14.94
N LYS A 161 15.42 3.19 -15.85
CA LYS A 161 16.86 3.21 -15.57
C LYS A 161 17.37 4.58 -15.11
N ASN A 162 16.79 5.66 -15.60
CA ASN A 162 17.19 7.03 -15.24
C ASN A 162 16.31 7.63 -14.12
N GLY A 163 15.42 6.84 -13.52
CA GLY A 163 14.59 7.28 -12.41
C GLY A 163 15.33 7.29 -11.07
N LYS A 164 14.56 7.43 -9.99
CA LYS A 164 15.07 7.41 -8.61
C LYS A 164 15.01 6.02 -7.95
N GLY A 165 14.70 4.99 -8.73
CA GLY A 165 14.50 3.62 -8.25
C GLY A 165 13.13 3.41 -7.62
N PHE A 166 13.08 2.52 -6.63
CA PHE A 166 11.86 2.07 -5.97
C PHE A 166 12.03 2.12 -4.46
N CYS A 167 10.94 2.11 -3.70
CA CYS A 167 11.05 1.87 -2.25
C CYS A 167 11.42 0.40 -2.00
N LEU A 168 11.95 0.09 -0.82
CA LEU A 168 12.41 -1.25 -0.49
C LEU A 168 11.30 -2.32 -0.59
N PRO A 169 10.04 -2.07 -0.17
CA PRO A 169 8.93 -2.98 -0.44
C PRO A 169 8.71 -3.27 -1.93
N HIS A 170 8.52 -2.23 -2.76
CA HIS A 170 8.24 -2.40 -4.19
C HIS A 170 9.44 -2.93 -4.98
N PHE A 171 10.66 -2.69 -4.50
CA PHE A 171 11.86 -3.35 -5.02
C PHE A 171 11.79 -4.87 -4.79
N GLY A 172 11.35 -5.31 -3.62
CA GLY A 172 11.13 -6.73 -3.32
C GLY A 172 10.07 -7.32 -4.25
N ASP A 173 8.92 -6.66 -4.37
CA ASP A 173 7.84 -7.11 -5.24
C ASP A 173 8.28 -7.22 -6.71
N LEU A 174 9.11 -6.29 -7.19
CA LEU A 174 9.66 -6.35 -8.54
C LEU A 174 10.64 -7.52 -8.73
N CYS A 175 11.47 -7.83 -7.73
CA CYS A 175 12.34 -9.00 -7.78
C CYS A 175 11.51 -10.30 -7.86
N ASP A 176 10.53 -10.46 -6.97
CA ASP A 176 9.67 -11.65 -6.94
C ASP A 176 8.85 -11.76 -8.23
N ALA A 177 8.34 -10.64 -8.73
CA ALA A 177 7.56 -10.61 -9.96
C ALA A 177 8.42 -10.91 -11.20
N ALA A 178 9.68 -10.45 -11.24
CA ALA A 178 10.62 -10.73 -12.32
C ALA A 178 10.91 -12.21 -12.46
N GLU A 179 10.94 -12.97 -11.35
CA GLU A 179 11.19 -14.41 -11.38
C GLU A 179 10.20 -15.20 -12.25
N THR A 180 8.95 -14.73 -12.29
CA THR A 180 7.86 -15.37 -13.02
C THR A 180 7.54 -14.70 -14.36
N ARG A 181 7.92 -13.42 -14.53
CA ARG A 181 7.51 -12.60 -15.69
C ARG A 181 8.60 -12.40 -16.73
N LEU A 182 9.86 -12.64 -16.37
CA LEU A 182 11.00 -12.53 -17.27
C LEU A 182 11.64 -13.90 -17.52
N ASN A 183 12.21 -14.09 -18.71
CA ASN A 183 13.07 -15.24 -18.99
C ASN A 183 14.52 -15.00 -18.53
N ASP A 184 15.37 -16.03 -18.54
CA ASP A 184 16.74 -15.95 -18.02
C ASP A 184 17.59 -14.85 -18.67
N LYS A 185 17.43 -14.61 -19.97
CA LYS A 185 18.13 -13.53 -20.68
C LYS A 185 17.65 -12.16 -20.21
N GLU A 186 16.34 -11.97 -20.10
CA GLU A 186 15.74 -10.73 -19.61
C GLU A 186 16.13 -10.47 -18.15
N LYS A 187 16.18 -11.49 -17.30
CA LYS A 187 16.65 -11.40 -15.91
C LYS A 187 18.12 -10.96 -15.82
N ALA A 188 18.98 -11.51 -16.69
CA ALA A 188 20.40 -11.16 -16.74
C ALA A 188 20.64 -9.69 -17.11
N GLU A 189 19.70 -9.03 -17.79
CA GLU A 189 19.74 -7.59 -18.07
C GLU A 189 19.02 -6.77 -16.98
N PHE A 190 17.88 -7.25 -16.48
CA PHE A 190 17.03 -6.53 -15.52
C PHE A 190 17.66 -6.38 -14.15
N TYR A 191 18.19 -7.46 -13.56
CA TYR A 191 18.70 -7.42 -12.19
C TYR A 191 19.91 -6.49 -12.02
N PRO A 192 20.94 -6.53 -12.87
CA PRO A 192 22.05 -5.59 -12.76
C PRO A 192 21.60 -4.14 -12.88
N MET A 193 20.69 -3.84 -13.82
CA MET A 193 20.14 -2.50 -13.98
C MET A 193 19.38 -2.05 -12.71
N LEU A 194 18.52 -2.90 -12.17
CA LEU A 194 17.72 -2.59 -10.99
C LEU A 194 18.60 -2.43 -9.74
N PHE A 195 19.60 -3.28 -9.55
CA PHE A 195 20.49 -3.23 -8.38
C PHE A 195 21.37 -1.97 -8.40
N THR A 196 21.98 -1.64 -9.54
CA THR A 196 22.74 -0.38 -9.66
C THR A 196 21.85 0.82 -9.38
N LEU A 197 20.64 0.86 -9.96
CA LEU A 197 19.68 1.93 -9.72
C LEU A 197 19.33 2.08 -8.23
N MET A 198 19.13 0.96 -7.53
CA MET A 198 18.81 0.96 -6.10
C MET A 198 19.99 1.37 -5.23
N GLU A 199 21.19 0.85 -5.48
CA GLU A 199 22.40 1.20 -4.72
C GLU A 199 22.72 2.69 -4.82
N GLU A 200 22.69 3.25 -6.04
CA GLU A 200 22.94 4.66 -6.29
C GLU A 200 21.92 5.56 -5.56
N ASN A 201 20.63 5.21 -5.62
CA ASN A 201 19.59 6.02 -5.01
C ASN A 201 19.48 5.85 -3.49
N MET A 202 19.80 4.67 -2.96
CA MET A 202 19.95 4.46 -1.52
C MET A 202 21.10 5.30 -0.97
N LYS A 203 22.25 5.30 -1.65
CA LYS A 203 23.37 6.15 -1.27
C LYS A 203 23.02 7.63 -1.36
N ARG A 204 22.41 8.09 -2.45
CA ARG A 204 21.96 9.48 -2.62
C ARG A 204 21.10 9.95 -1.44
N LEU A 205 20.10 9.17 -1.04
CA LEU A 205 19.22 9.53 0.08
C LEU A 205 19.92 9.44 1.44
N SER A 206 20.80 8.45 1.62
CA SER A 206 21.63 8.36 2.82
C SER A 206 22.49 9.62 3.00
N ASP A 207 23.11 10.10 1.93
CA ASP A 207 23.94 11.31 1.95
C ASP A 207 23.08 12.56 2.19
N ASP A 208 21.89 12.65 1.59
CA ASP A 208 20.93 13.74 1.85
C ASP A 208 20.51 13.79 3.33
N VAL A 209 20.20 12.63 3.94
CA VAL A 209 19.83 12.54 5.36
C VAL A 209 21.01 12.86 6.27
N ALA A 210 22.21 12.40 5.94
CA ALA A 210 23.42 12.74 6.70
C ALA A 210 23.65 14.26 6.71
N TRP A 211 23.53 14.92 5.54
CA TRP A 211 23.65 16.37 5.46
C TRP A 211 22.53 17.11 6.21
N LEU A 212 21.29 16.58 6.21
CA LEU A 212 20.22 17.12 7.07
C LEU A 212 20.64 17.11 8.54
N VAL A 213 21.19 16.00 9.04
CA VAL A 213 21.66 15.89 10.43
C VAL A 213 22.78 16.89 10.71
N GLU A 214 23.78 16.99 9.82
CA GLU A 214 24.89 17.95 9.95
C GLU A 214 24.43 19.41 9.95
N LYS A 215 23.35 19.73 9.25
CA LYS A 215 22.76 21.08 9.21
C LYS A 215 22.20 21.55 10.55
N PHE A 216 21.91 20.64 11.49
CA PHE A 216 21.52 20.99 12.86
C PHE A 216 22.70 21.32 13.77
N ASP A 217 23.95 21.10 13.34
CA ASP A 217 25.13 21.59 14.04
C ASP A 217 25.22 23.13 13.91
N TYR A 218 25.48 23.82 15.01
CA TYR A 218 25.61 25.29 15.05
C TYR A 218 26.67 25.81 14.06
N ARG A 219 27.71 25.02 13.78
CA ARG A 219 28.78 25.36 12.83
C ARG A 219 28.28 25.44 11.39
N ASN A 220 27.23 24.71 11.07
CA ASN A 220 26.69 24.59 9.72
C ASN A 220 25.44 25.44 9.49
N GLN A 221 25.06 26.33 10.43
CA GLN A 221 23.83 27.12 10.31
C GLN A 221 23.76 27.92 9.00
N ALA A 222 24.87 28.55 8.61
CA ALA A 222 24.99 29.34 7.38
C ALA A 222 25.28 28.52 6.11
N ALA A 223 25.55 27.21 6.22
CA ALA A 223 25.82 26.36 5.06
C ALA A 223 24.56 26.13 4.20
N ASP A 224 24.71 25.83 2.91
CA ASP A 224 23.57 25.52 2.04
C ASP A 224 22.90 24.20 2.46
N TRP A 225 21.58 24.14 2.43
CA TRP A 225 20.82 22.91 2.68
C TRP A 225 21.00 21.85 1.58
N LYS A 226 21.52 22.20 0.41
CA LYS A 226 21.60 21.30 -0.77
C LYS A 226 20.21 20.68 -1.01
N ASN A 227 20.15 19.36 -1.18
CA ASN A 227 18.90 18.63 -1.38
C ASN A 227 18.27 18.14 -0.07
N SER A 228 18.76 18.54 1.11
CA SER A 228 18.44 17.81 2.35
C SER A 228 17.17 18.25 3.06
N LYS A 229 16.50 19.33 2.64
CA LYS A 229 15.33 19.90 3.36
C LYS A 229 14.19 18.90 3.56
N ASP A 230 13.97 18.04 2.58
CA ASP A 230 12.92 17.02 2.55
C ASP A 230 13.51 15.59 2.64
N ALA A 231 14.76 15.45 3.09
CA ALA A 231 15.45 14.16 3.13
C ALA A 231 14.75 13.15 4.05
N VAL A 232 14.13 13.61 5.13
CA VAL A 232 13.42 12.74 6.09
C VAL A 232 12.24 12.02 5.42
N GLN A 233 11.35 12.77 4.78
CA GLN A 233 10.16 12.20 4.12
C GLN A 233 10.53 11.30 2.94
N ARG A 234 11.52 11.70 2.13
CA ARG A 234 12.03 10.88 1.01
C ARG A 234 12.72 9.61 1.50
N GLY A 235 13.51 9.70 2.57
CA GLY A 235 14.16 8.55 3.20
C GLY A 235 13.15 7.55 3.77
N MET A 236 12.12 8.04 4.46
CA MET A 236 11.03 7.21 4.96
C MET A 236 10.26 6.53 3.82
N GLN A 237 9.90 7.27 2.77
CA GLN A 237 9.27 6.70 1.57
C GLN A 237 10.17 5.64 0.92
N LYS A 238 11.48 5.87 0.81
CA LYS A 238 12.39 4.87 0.22
C LYS A 238 12.44 3.59 1.03
N LEU A 239 12.47 3.68 2.36
CA LEU A 239 12.64 2.51 3.22
C LEU A 239 11.36 1.72 3.45
N ALA A 240 10.21 2.41 3.54
CA ALA A 240 8.94 1.80 3.95
C ALA A 240 7.79 1.97 2.95
N GLY A 241 7.99 2.75 1.88
CA GLY A 241 6.95 3.11 0.94
C GLY A 241 6.01 4.22 1.43
N GLY A 242 5.01 4.56 0.61
CA GLY A 242 3.99 5.55 0.90
C GLY A 242 4.50 7.00 0.95
N TYR A 243 3.65 7.91 1.43
CA TYR A 243 3.93 9.34 1.49
C TYR A 243 3.74 9.86 2.92
N PRO A 244 4.77 9.79 3.78
CA PRO A 244 4.63 10.16 5.19
C PRO A 244 4.37 11.66 5.41
N ALA A 245 4.66 12.50 4.42
CA ALA A 245 4.43 13.94 4.45
C ALA A 245 3.13 14.38 3.77
N ASP A 246 2.38 13.46 3.17
CA ASP A 246 1.11 13.82 2.54
C ASP A 246 0.08 14.21 3.60
N ASP A 247 -0.64 15.30 3.33
CA ASP A 247 -1.83 15.62 4.08
C ASP A 247 -2.91 14.54 3.87
N PRO A 248 -3.80 14.31 4.86
CA PRO A 248 -4.92 13.39 4.67
C PRO A 248 -5.74 13.76 3.44
N TYR A 249 -6.00 12.79 2.57
CA TYR A 249 -6.84 12.98 1.40
C TYR A 249 -8.27 13.31 1.81
N LYS A 250 -8.87 14.32 1.17
CA LYS A 250 -10.20 14.85 1.51
C LYS A 250 -11.10 14.84 0.29
N MET A 251 -12.39 14.71 0.54
CA MET A 251 -13.42 14.85 -0.48
C MET A 251 -13.25 16.18 -1.23
N ASN A 252 -13.13 16.11 -2.56
CA ASN A 252 -13.21 17.29 -3.41
C ASN A 252 -14.57 17.96 -3.20
N LYS A 253 -14.55 19.20 -2.70
CA LYS A 253 -15.75 19.99 -2.42
C LYS A 253 -16.39 20.54 -3.67
#